data_AF-A0A955K4K4-F1
#
_entry.id   AF-A0A955K4K4-F1
#
_cell.length_a   1.000
_cell.length_b   1.000
_cell.length_c   1.000
_cell.angle_alpha   90.00
_cell.angle_beta   90.00
_cell.angle_gamma   90.00
#
_symmetry.space_group_name_H-M   'P 1'
#
loop_
_entity.id
_entity.type
_entity.pdbx_description
1 polymer ?
#
loop_
_entity_poly.entity_id
_entity_poly.type
_entity_poly.pdbx_seq_one_letter_code
_entity_poly.pdbx_strand_id
1 'polypeptide(L)'
;MKVNRGGFTILESMIFLTVSAVMFVGVATMFRDTQGSTQFSQSVREFETSLNGILNDANTGVFPDIENKSCAYDAFRKPSFSNNVGQQTGDGNGCVLLGKAIQIGTDTSDDRYYVHTLIGDNRNASSDLNYLADQAGFNALAVSTLADSSFDSVEELSLKWGTKIKYTYYKQSPSPQVFVWAIGAVYTNFGGSSSSSRFTNGQSRITLAAITPNDASANIKTNALVSVADFENSIRSLATSDYDENFGDVISVCLVGGNGEQAVIDVGTSEGGLSAVAKFETRPECNV
;
A
#
# COMPACT_ATOMS: atom_id res chain seq x y z
N MET A 1 -43.09 64.05 19.69
CA MET A 1 -42.03 63.37 18.91
C MET A 1 -42.59 62.98 17.56
N LYS A 2 -42.15 63.63 16.48
CA LYS A 2 -42.52 63.25 15.10
C LYS A 2 -41.62 62.08 14.70
N VAL A 3 -42.19 60.89 14.56
CA VAL A 3 -41.50 59.73 14.00
C VAL A 3 -41.61 59.84 12.48
N ASN A 4 -40.52 60.20 11.79
CA ASN A 4 -40.47 60.15 10.33
C ASN A 4 -40.54 58.68 9.90
N ARG A 5 -41.69 58.24 9.39
CA ARG A 5 -41.86 56.96 8.72
C ARG A 5 -41.31 57.10 7.30
N GLY A 6 -39.99 57.03 7.15
CA GLY A 6 -39.34 56.84 5.85
C GLY A 6 -39.57 55.41 5.39
N GLY A 7 -40.39 55.21 4.36
CA GLY A 7 -40.53 53.93 3.71
C GLY A 7 -39.31 53.67 2.81
N PHE A 8 -38.76 52.45 2.87
CA PHE A 8 -37.72 52.01 1.94
C PHE A 8 -38.25 52.06 0.50
N THR A 9 -37.44 52.61 -0.41
CA THR A 9 -37.78 52.62 -1.83
C THR A 9 -37.50 51.26 -2.45
N ILE A 10 -38.31 50.85 -3.44
CA ILE A 10 -38.11 49.58 -4.18
C ILE A 10 -36.68 49.47 -4.73
N LEU A 11 -36.10 50.61 -5.13
CA LEU A 11 -34.75 50.70 -5.68
C LEU A 11 -33.67 50.37 -4.64
N GLU A 12 -33.84 50.82 -3.40
CA GLU A 12 -32.93 50.51 -2.28
C GLU A 12 -32.97 49.01 -1.93
N SER A 13 -34.15 48.40 -1.93
CA SER A 13 -34.29 46.95 -1.70
C SER A 13 -33.63 46.12 -2.81
N MET A 14 -33.72 46.55 -4.08
CA MET A 14 -33.06 45.84 -5.20
C MET A 14 -31.53 45.95 -5.14
N ILE A 15 -30.99 47.11 -4.77
CA ILE A 15 -29.54 47.29 -4.58
C ILE A 15 -29.06 46.39 -3.44
N PHE A 16 -29.78 46.39 -2.31
CA PHE A 16 -29.44 45.56 -1.16
C PHE A 16 -29.38 44.08 -1.53
N LEU A 17 -30.42 43.56 -2.19
CA LEU A 17 -30.45 42.17 -2.65
C LEU A 17 -29.31 41.83 -3.61
N THR A 18 -28.99 42.73 -4.53
CA THR A 18 -27.90 42.52 -5.49
C THR A 18 -26.55 42.45 -4.79
N VAL A 19 -26.27 43.37 -3.86
CA VAL A 19 -25.02 43.38 -3.09
C VAL A 19 -24.92 42.13 -2.20
N SER A 20 -26.01 41.72 -1.54
CA SER A 20 -26.03 40.48 -0.75
C SER A 20 -25.79 39.23 -1.61
N ALA A 21 -26.36 39.16 -2.81
CA ALA A 21 -26.15 38.04 -3.72
C ALA A 21 -24.69 37.94 -4.19
N VAL A 22 -24.07 39.07 -4.55
CA VAL A 22 -22.65 39.10 -4.95
C VAL A 22 -21.75 38.69 -3.79
N MET A 23 -22.00 39.20 -2.59
CA MET A 23 -21.24 38.82 -1.39
C MET A 23 -21.39 37.33 -1.07
N PHE A 24 -22.60 36.78 -1.20
CA PHE A 24 -22.86 35.37 -0.99
C PHE A 24 -22.10 34.48 -2.00
N VAL A 25 -22.10 34.84 -3.29
CA VAL A 25 -21.33 34.08 -4.30
C VAL A 25 -19.83 34.12 -3.99
N GLY A 26 -19.29 35.29 -3.62
CA GLY A 26 -17.89 35.42 -3.25
C GLY A 26 -17.51 34.50 -2.08
N VAL A 27 -18.31 34.52 -1.01
CA VAL A 27 -18.10 33.67 0.16
C VAL A 27 -18.26 32.19 -0.17
N ALA A 28 -19.27 31.81 -0.98
CA ALA A 28 -19.50 30.42 -1.37
C ALA A 28 -18.33 29.83 -2.17
N THR A 29 -17.70 30.61 -3.05
CA THR A 29 -16.51 30.15 -3.79
C THR A 29 -15.32 29.89 -2.86
N MET A 30 -15.07 30.78 -1.89
CA MET A 30 -13.99 30.63 -0.91
C MET A 30 -14.16 29.38 -0.02
N PHE A 31 -15.39 29.04 0.36
CA PHE A 31 -15.65 27.85 1.19
C PHE A 31 -15.44 26.53 0.45
N ARG A 32 -15.62 26.49 -0.88
CA ARG A 32 -15.47 25.26 -1.66
C ARG A 32 -14.02 24.77 -1.70
N ASP A 33 -13.06 25.68 -1.83
CA ASP A 33 -11.64 25.33 -1.95
C ASP A 33 -11.08 24.80 -0.62
N THR A 34 -11.46 25.44 0.49
CA THR A 34 -11.02 25.05 1.83
C THR A 34 -11.55 23.68 2.26
N GLN A 35 -12.76 23.32 1.83
CA GLN A 35 -13.34 22.01 2.11
C GLN A 35 -12.54 20.89 1.43
N GLY A 36 -12.20 21.07 0.14
CA GLY A 36 -11.42 20.07 -0.59
C GLY A 36 -10.04 19.83 0.01
N SER A 37 -9.34 20.91 0.39
CA SER A 37 -8.03 20.84 1.05
C SER A 37 -8.06 20.08 2.37
N THR A 38 -9.11 20.32 3.17
CA THR A 38 -9.30 19.63 4.44
C THR A 38 -9.58 18.14 4.22
N GLN A 39 -10.44 17.80 3.26
CA GLN A 39 -10.79 16.42 2.93
C GLN A 39 -9.60 15.64 2.37
N PHE A 40 -8.81 16.25 1.49
CA PHE A 40 -7.58 15.67 0.96
C PHE A 40 -6.57 15.42 2.08
N SER A 41 -6.31 16.42 2.95
CA SER A 41 -5.40 16.25 4.08
C SER A 41 -5.83 15.15 5.05
N GLN A 42 -7.14 15.01 5.30
CA GLN A 42 -7.69 13.90 6.07
C GLN A 42 -7.44 12.55 5.39
N SER A 43 -7.72 12.45 4.07
CA SER A 43 -7.48 11.20 3.33
C SER A 43 -6.01 10.79 3.34
N VAL A 44 -5.08 11.74 3.18
CA VAL A 44 -3.63 11.47 3.21
C VAL A 44 -3.20 10.94 4.58
N ARG A 45 -3.69 11.53 5.67
CA ARG A 45 -3.38 11.07 7.04
C ARG A 45 -4.01 9.72 7.38
N GLU A 46 -5.23 9.47 6.91
CA GLU A 46 -5.85 8.15 7.08
C GLU A 46 -5.07 7.07 6.33
N PHE A 47 -4.62 7.36 5.10
CA PHE A 47 -3.78 6.46 4.33
C PHE A 47 -2.41 6.24 4.99
N GLU A 48 -1.75 7.30 5.48
CA GLU A 48 -0.52 7.20 6.29
C GLU A 48 -0.71 6.31 7.53
N THR A 49 -1.83 6.49 8.24
CA THR A 49 -2.16 5.70 9.44
C THR A 49 -2.38 4.23 9.07
N SER A 50 -3.08 3.95 7.98
CA SER A 50 -3.30 2.60 7.49
C SER A 50 -2.00 1.92 7.05
N LEU A 51 -1.14 2.62 6.31
CA LEU A 51 0.19 2.12 5.94
C LEU A 51 1.02 1.76 7.17
N ASN A 52 1.10 2.65 8.17
CA ASN A 52 1.80 2.36 9.41
C ASN A 52 1.19 1.16 10.16
N GLY A 53 -0.14 1.00 10.12
CA GLY A 53 -0.82 -0.19 10.63
C GLY A 53 -0.37 -1.47 9.93
N ILE A 54 -0.38 -1.49 8.60
CA ILE A 54 0.04 -2.65 7.79
C ILE A 54 1.52 -2.99 8.04
N LEU A 55 2.40 -1.97 8.11
CA LEU A 55 3.81 -2.15 8.42
C LEU A 55 4.03 -2.70 9.83
N ASN A 56 3.24 -2.24 10.81
CA ASN A 56 3.29 -2.74 12.18
C ASN A 56 2.73 -4.16 12.30
N ASP A 57 1.67 -4.49 11.57
CA ASP A 57 1.12 -5.85 11.49
C ASP A 57 2.13 -6.81 10.86
N ALA A 58 2.80 -6.36 9.80
CA ALA A 58 3.92 -7.10 9.22
C ALA A 58 5.00 -7.30 10.29
N ASN A 59 5.40 -6.26 11.03
CA ASN A 59 6.42 -6.32 12.09
C ASN A 59 6.08 -7.28 13.23
N THR A 60 4.85 -7.23 13.71
CA THR A 60 4.37 -8.09 14.81
C THR A 60 4.12 -9.53 14.37
N GLY A 61 4.06 -9.79 13.06
CA GLY A 61 3.82 -11.11 12.51
C GLY A 61 2.40 -11.61 12.74
N VAL A 62 1.45 -10.70 12.93
CA VAL A 62 0.04 -11.05 13.16
C VAL A 62 -0.56 -11.55 11.84
N PHE A 63 -0.94 -12.82 11.82
CA PHE A 63 -1.73 -13.38 10.75
C PHE A 63 -3.18 -12.88 10.83
N PRO A 64 -3.78 -12.40 9.72
CA PRO A 64 -5.22 -12.27 9.66
C PRO A 64 -5.86 -13.64 9.87
N ASP A 65 -7.01 -13.67 10.52
CA ASP A 65 -7.69 -14.84 11.09
C ASP A 65 -7.71 -16.07 10.15
N ILE A 66 -6.67 -16.92 10.26
CA ILE A 66 -6.57 -18.23 9.60
C ILE A 66 -7.15 -19.34 10.49
N GLU A 67 -8.06 -18.97 11.41
CA GLU A 67 -8.79 -19.94 12.22
C GLU A 67 -9.44 -21.00 11.30
N ASN A 68 -9.08 -22.26 11.53
CA ASN A 68 -9.56 -23.44 10.79
C ASN A 68 -9.01 -23.64 9.36
N LYS A 69 -7.87 -23.04 9.02
CA LYS A 69 -7.18 -23.29 7.74
C LYS A 69 -5.87 -24.03 7.98
N SER A 70 -5.65 -25.09 7.18
CA SER A 70 -4.37 -25.80 7.14
C SER A 70 -3.61 -25.39 5.88
N CYS A 71 -2.37 -24.95 6.05
CA CYS A 71 -1.46 -24.67 4.95
C CYS A 71 -0.66 -25.92 4.61
N ALA A 72 -0.67 -26.35 3.35
CA ALA A 72 0.04 -27.52 2.86
C ALA A 72 0.77 -27.18 1.55
N TYR A 73 1.82 -27.93 1.23
CA TYR A 73 2.55 -27.74 -0.02
C TYR A 73 2.09 -28.71 -1.08
N ASP A 74 1.94 -28.22 -2.31
CA ASP A 74 1.78 -29.09 -3.47
C ASP A 74 3.10 -29.79 -3.84
N ALA A 75 3.05 -30.63 -4.89
CA ALA A 75 4.24 -31.35 -5.39
C ALA A 75 5.35 -30.42 -5.91
N PHE A 76 5.03 -29.15 -6.20
CA PHE A 76 5.95 -28.12 -6.66
C PHE A 76 6.41 -27.19 -5.52
N ARG A 77 6.15 -27.55 -4.26
CA ARG A 77 6.45 -26.73 -3.07
C ARG A 77 5.75 -25.37 -3.09
N LYS A 78 4.58 -25.27 -3.71
CA LYS A 78 3.73 -24.09 -3.60
C LYS A 78 2.83 -24.24 -2.37
N PRO A 79 2.81 -23.25 -1.47
CA PRO A 79 1.87 -23.26 -0.36
C PRO A 79 0.44 -23.17 -0.92
N SER A 80 -0.45 -23.96 -0.33
CA SER A 80 -1.87 -24.05 -0.64
C SER A 80 -2.65 -24.11 0.66
N PHE A 81 -3.75 -23.37 0.76
CA PHE A 81 -4.64 -23.49 1.91
C PHE A 81 -5.74 -24.50 1.60
N SER A 82 -6.07 -25.30 2.62
CA SER A 82 -7.20 -26.20 2.59
C SER A 82 -8.10 -25.92 3.78
N ASN A 83 -9.41 -26.00 3.54
CA ASN A 83 -10.46 -25.86 4.54
C ASN A 83 -10.54 -27.12 5.41
N ASN A 84 -9.52 -27.35 6.23
CA ASN A 84 -9.50 -28.46 7.17
C ASN A 84 -9.93 -27.96 8.56
N VAL A 85 -11.22 -28.13 8.83
CA VAL A 85 -11.82 -27.90 10.15
C VAL A 85 -11.15 -28.85 11.16
N GLY A 86 -10.41 -28.30 12.13
CA GLY A 86 -9.85 -29.06 13.26
C GLY A 86 -8.33 -29.22 13.32
N GLN A 87 -7.55 -28.63 12.40
CA GLN A 87 -6.11 -28.48 12.60
C GLN A 87 -5.76 -27.07 13.08
N GLN A 88 -5.00 -26.99 14.17
CA GLN A 88 -4.58 -25.74 14.77
C GLN A 88 -3.68 -24.95 13.81
N THR A 89 -4.06 -23.71 13.63
CA THR A 89 -3.33 -22.65 12.97
C THR A 89 -2.04 -22.35 13.75
N GLY A 90 -0.87 -22.64 13.19
CA GLY A 90 0.44 -22.41 13.83
C GLY A 90 1.60 -23.14 13.12
N ASP A 91 2.85 -22.87 13.55
CA ASP A 91 4.17 -23.31 13.00
C ASP A 91 4.33 -24.82 12.63
N GLY A 92 3.31 -25.64 12.87
CA GLY A 92 3.32 -27.09 12.67
C GLY A 92 3.16 -27.57 11.22
N ASN A 93 2.47 -26.81 10.35
CA ASN A 93 2.02 -27.32 9.04
C ASN A 93 2.88 -26.91 7.84
N GLY A 94 4.06 -26.34 8.08
CA GLY A 94 5.07 -26.14 7.05
C GLY A 94 5.12 -24.72 6.47
N CYS A 95 4.17 -23.85 6.78
CA CYS A 95 4.13 -22.48 6.26
C CYS A 95 4.57 -21.46 7.30
N VAL A 96 5.33 -20.46 6.86
CA VAL A 96 5.80 -19.33 7.68
C VAL A 96 5.35 -18.02 7.06
N LEU A 97 5.06 -17.01 7.89
CA LEU A 97 4.80 -15.66 7.41
C LEU A 97 6.09 -15.04 6.91
N LEU A 98 6.04 -14.50 5.70
CA LEU A 98 7.16 -13.74 5.14
C LEU A 98 6.92 -12.24 5.25
N GLY A 99 5.67 -11.79 5.35
CA GLY A 99 5.34 -10.39 5.56
C GLY A 99 4.05 -9.98 4.87
N LYS A 100 3.97 -8.71 4.46
CA LYS A 100 2.82 -8.16 3.71
C LYS A 100 3.34 -7.36 2.51
N ALA A 101 2.61 -7.40 1.39
CA ALA A 101 2.85 -6.56 0.23
C ALA A 101 1.64 -5.68 -0.06
N ILE A 102 1.89 -4.42 -0.37
CA ILE A 102 0.87 -3.41 -0.63
C ILE A 102 0.95 -3.11 -2.12
N GLN A 103 0.01 -3.66 -2.88
CA GLN A 103 -0.16 -3.35 -4.29
C GLN A 103 -0.85 -2.00 -4.42
N ILE A 104 -0.19 -1.08 -5.13
CA ILE A 104 -0.65 0.28 -5.27
C ILE A 104 -1.23 0.48 -6.66
N GLY A 105 -2.53 0.75 -6.72
CA GLY A 105 -3.28 0.94 -7.96
C GLY A 105 -3.50 -0.36 -8.74
N THR A 106 -4.66 -0.47 -9.36
CA THR A 106 -5.00 -1.53 -10.33
C THR A 106 -5.57 -0.89 -11.59
N ASP A 107 -5.53 -1.63 -12.70
CA ASP A 107 -6.02 -1.24 -14.03
C ASP A 107 -7.40 -0.58 -14.06
N THR A 108 -8.18 -0.81 -13.01
CA THR A 108 -9.57 -0.38 -12.89
C THR A 108 -9.81 0.74 -11.88
N SER A 109 -8.85 1.07 -11.00
CA SER A 109 -9.06 2.05 -9.93
C SER A 109 -7.75 2.63 -9.36
N ASP A 110 -7.55 3.95 -9.50
CA ASP A 110 -6.43 4.69 -8.88
C ASP A 110 -6.69 5.06 -7.41
N ASP A 111 -7.91 4.83 -6.92
CA ASP A 111 -8.36 5.15 -5.56
C ASP A 111 -8.33 3.93 -4.64
N ARG A 112 -7.77 2.80 -5.08
CA ARG A 112 -7.71 1.56 -4.31
C ARG A 112 -6.30 1.01 -4.21
N TYR A 113 -6.05 0.30 -3.11
CA TYR A 113 -4.83 -0.45 -2.88
C TYR A 113 -5.17 -1.77 -2.21
N TYR A 114 -4.34 -2.77 -2.44
CA TYR A 114 -4.59 -4.15 -2.03
C TYR A 114 -3.45 -4.62 -1.14
N VAL A 115 -3.78 -5.16 0.02
CA VAL A 115 -2.80 -5.70 0.96
C VAL A 115 -2.80 -7.22 0.83
N HIS A 116 -1.66 -7.75 0.40
CA HIS A 116 -1.40 -9.16 0.19
C HIS A 116 -0.58 -9.71 1.35
N THR A 117 -1.02 -10.80 1.96
CA THR A 117 -0.22 -11.52 2.96
C THR A 117 0.76 -12.46 2.25
N LEU A 118 2.05 -12.33 2.55
CA LEU A 118 3.11 -13.14 1.95
C LEU A 118 3.45 -14.32 2.86
N ILE A 119 3.47 -15.53 2.33
CA ILE A 119 3.84 -16.73 3.08
C ILE A 119 4.86 -17.59 2.31
N GLY A 120 5.61 -18.41 3.03
CA GLY A 120 6.70 -19.22 2.49
C GLY A 120 6.79 -20.61 3.12
N ASP A 121 7.63 -21.49 2.56
CA ASP A 121 8.00 -22.78 3.16
C ASP A 121 8.91 -22.57 4.37
N ASN A 122 8.51 -23.16 5.49
CA ASN A 122 9.24 -23.11 6.73
C ASN A 122 10.38 -24.14 6.77
N ARG A 123 10.48 -25.05 5.79
CA ARG A 123 11.52 -26.09 5.72
C ARG A 123 12.74 -25.58 4.95
N ASN A 124 13.92 -25.71 5.55
CA ASN A 124 15.18 -25.45 4.83
C ASN A 124 15.30 -26.36 3.60
N ALA A 125 15.48 -25.76 2.43
CA ALA A 125 15.75 -26.51 1.21
C ALA A 125 17.25 -26.87 1.03
N SER A 126 18.20 -26.19 1.72
CA SER A 126 19.61 -26.59 1.82
C SER A 126 20.35 -25.89 2.98
N SER A 127 21.59 -26.30 3.26
CA SER A 127 22.42 -25.90 4.42
C SER A 127 23.22 -24.60 4.27
N ASP A 128 23.09 -23.85 3.17
CA ASP A 128 23.83 -22.60 2.91
C ASP A 128 22.84 -21.45 2.64
N LEU A 129 22.23 -20.88 3.69
CA LEU A 129 21.16 -19.89 3.54
C LEU A 129 21.45 -18.60 4.32
N ASN A 130 21.84 -17.55 3.60
CA ASN A 130 21.98 -16.20 4.15
C ASN A 130 20.79 -15.27 3.81
N TYR A 131 19.97 -15.58 2.80
CA TYR A 131 18.90 -14.68 2.34
C TYR A 131 17.66 -15.45 1.84
N LEU A 132 16.48 -14.94 2.18
CA LEU A 132 15.17 -15.52 1.84
C LEU A 132 14.97 -15.78 0.36
N ALA A 133 15.44 -14.88 -0.49
CA ALA A 133 15.08 -14.91 -1.89
C ALA A 133 15.85 -15.97 -2.69
N ASP A 134 16.89 -16.58 -2.10
CA ASP A 134 17.67 -17.62 -2.78
C ASP A 134 17.04 -19.02 -2.63
N GLN A 135 16.14 -19.24 -1.65
CA GLN A 135 15.51 -20.57 -1.46
C GLN A 135 14.07 -20.63 -0.96
N ALA A 136 13.49 -19.58 -0.39
CA ALA A 136 12.04 -19.55 -0.24
C ALA A 136 11.48 -19.08 -1.57
N GLY A 137 11.01 -20.01 -2.41
CA GLY A 137 10.19 -19.63 -3.55
C GLY A 137 9.03 -18.79 -3.01
N PHE A 138 9.15 -17.47 -3.13
CA PHE A 138 8.12 -16.55 -2.69
C PHE A 138 6.87 -16.92 -3.46
N ASN A 139 5.86 -17.43 -2.75
CA ASN A 139 4.51 -17.45 -3.28
C ASN A 139 3.76 -16.48 -2.40
N ALA A 140 3.49 -15.28 -2.92
CA ALA A 140 2.28 -14.62 -2.46
C ALA A 140 1.14 -15.57 -2.75
N LEU A 141 0.51 -16.02 -1.67
CA LEU A 141 -0.83 -16.55 -1.77
C LEU A 141 -1.74 -15.36 -1.91
N ALA A 142 -1.80 -14.91 -3.16
CA ALA A 142 -2.83 -14.01 -3.57
C ALA A 142 -4.01 -14.87 -4.06
N VAL A 143 -5.17 -14.46 -3.59
CA VAL A 143 -6.44 -15.15 -3.75
C VAL A 143 -6.99 -14.80 -5.10
N SER A 144 -6.93 -15.76 -6.01
CA SER A 144 -7.88 -15.79 -7.13
C SER A 144 -7.88 -17.11 -7.91
N THR A 145 -6.85 -17.95 -7.80
CA THR A 145 -6.73 -19.14 -8.68
C THR A 145 -6.96 -20.49 -8.01
N LEU A 146 -7.04 -20.55 -6.68
CA LEU A 146 -7.53 -21.74 -6.00
C LEU A 146 -9.06 -21.68 -6.05
N ALA A 147 -9.69 -22.68 -6.64
CA ALA A 147 -11.14 -22.79 -6.89
C ALA A 147 -12.03 -22.80 -5.62
N ASP A 148 -11.49 -22.40 -4.47
CA ASP A 148 -12.17 -22.26 -3.20
C ASP A 148 -12.07 -20.78 -2.79
N SER A 149 -13.07 -20.00 -3.21
CA SER A 149 -13.22 -18.55 -3.00
C SER A 149 -13.44 -18.14 -1.52
N SER A 150 -12.96 -18.94 -0.57
CA SER A 150 -13.22 -18.79 0.87
C SER A 150 -11.99 -18.35 1.67
N PHE A 151 -10.89 -18.08 0.98
CA PHE A 151 -9.76 -17.34 1.51
C PHE A 151 -9.76 -16.02 0.74
N ASP A 152 -9.87 -14.88 1.41
CA ASP A 152 -9.62 -13.57 0.82
C ASP A 152 -8.48 -12.95 1.64
N SER A 153 -7.24 -13.29 1.28
CA SER A 153 -6.02 -12.75 1.89
C SER A 153 -5.67 -11.37 1.35
N VAL A 154 -6.51 -10.86 0.45
CA VAL A 154 -6.36 -9.57 -0.18
C VAL A 154 -7.31 -8.61 0.53
N GLU A 155 -6.76 -7.76 1.37
CA GLU A 155 -7.55 -6.68 1.95
C GLU A 155 -7.63 -5.54 0.93
N GLU A 156 -8.83 -5.29 0.39
CA GLU A 156 -9.09 -4.15 -0.47
C GLU A 156 -9.39 -2.92 0.37
N LEU A 157 -8.57 -1.88 0.23
CA LEU A 157 -8.78 -0.60 0.89
C LEU A 157 -8.93 0.51 -0.16
N SER A 158 -9.89 1.40 0.09
CA SER A 158 -10.16 2.56 -0.77
C SER A 158 -9.72 3.85 -0.09
N LEU A 159 -9.08 4.73 -0.85
CA LEU A 159 -8.84 6.12 -0.50
C LEU A 159 -10.16 6.89 -0.46
N LYS A 160 -10.26 7.86 0.45
CA LYS A 160 -11.48 8.66 0.63
C LYS A 160 -11.40 9.98 -0.14
N TRP A 161 -12.55 10.62 -0.27
CA TRP A 161 -12.67 11.99 -0.76
C TRP A 161 -12.15 12.23 -2.19
N GLY A 162 -12.17 11.20 -3.03
CA GLY A 162 -11.67 11.29 -4.40
C GLY A 162 -10.15 11.47 -4.50
N THR A 163 -9.42 11.13 -3.44
CA THR A 163 -7.97 11.04 -3.46
C THR A 163 -7.53 9.86 -4.30
N LYS A 164 -6.53 10.06 -5.15
CA LYS A 164 -6.00 9.04 -6.05
C LYS A 164 -4.51 8.88 -5.86
N ILE A 165 -4.02 7.67 -6.06
CA ILE A 165 -2.60 7.36 -6.13
C ILE A 165 -2.15 7.55 -7.58
N LYS A 166 -1.21 8.46 -7.81
CA LYS A 166 -0.73 8.77 -9.16
C LYS A 166 0.37 7.78 -9.58
N TYR A 167 1.34 7.57 -8.69
CA TYR A 167 2.42 6.59 -8.84
C TYR A 167 3.18 6.40 -7.53
N THR A 168 3.91 5.30 -7.49
CA THR A 168 4.92 5.00 -6.49
C THR A 168 6.28 4.88 -7.16
N TYR A 169 7.30 5.44 -6.54
CA TYR A 169 8.67 5.37 -7.03
C TYR A 169 9.65 5.34 -5.87
N TYR A 170 10.87 4.87 -6.13
CA TYR A 170 12.02 5.18 -5.30
C TYR A 170 13.09 5.84 -6.16
N LYS A 171 13.94 6.61 -5.50
CA LYS A 171 15.18 7.09 -6.11
C LYS A 171 16.28 6.19 -5.58
N GLN A 172 17.22 5.82 -6.44
CA GLN A 172 18.48 5.23 -6.02
C GLN A 172 19.55 6.18 -6.51
N SER A 173 20.22 6.94 -5.64
CA SER A 173 21.29 7.83 -6.10
C SER A 173 22.46 6.97 -6.65
N PRO A 174 22.95 7.16 -7.90
CA PRO A 174 22.72 8.26 -8.86
C PRO A 174 21.76 7.95 -10.04
N SER A 175 21.04 6.84 -9.98
CA SER A 175 20.15 6.32 -11.03
C SER A 175 18.88 7.16 -11.24
N PRO A 176 18.24 7.04 -12.42
CA PRO A 176 16.90 7.59 -12.64
C PRO A 176 15.87 7.00 -11.67
N GLN A 177 14.72 7.67 -11.55
CA GLN A 177 13.60 7.17 -10.77
C GLN A 177 13.12 5.82 -11.29
N VAL A 178 12.89 4.90 -10.36
CA VAL A 178 12.32 3.59 -10.65
C VAL A 178 10.89 3.58 -10.14
N PHE A 179 9.95 3.32 -11.04
CA PHE A 179 8.54 3.17 -10.69
C PHE A 179 8.30 1.79 -10.09
N VAL A 180 7.45 1.75 -9.07
CA VAL A 180 7.20 0.57 -8.25
C VAL A 180 5.72 0.23 -8.34
N TRP A 181 5.40 -1.05 -8.43
CA TRP A 181 4.02 -1.54 -8.48
C TRP A 181 3.48 -1.86 -7.08
N ALA A 182 4.35 -2.32 -6.19
CA ALA A 182 3.97 -2.63 -4.84
C ALA A 182 5.11 -2.41 -3.83
N ILE A 183 4.70 -2.12 -2.60
CA ILE A 183 5.58 -1.97 -1.45
C ILE A 183 5.48 -3.23 -0.61
N GLY A 184 6.54 -4.03 -0.55
CA GLY A 184 6.64 -5.15 0.38
C GLY A 184 7.24 -4.72 1.72
N ALA A 185 6.71 -5.22 2.81
CA ALA A 185 7.39 -5.30 4.09
C ALA A 185 7.64 -6.78 4.35
N VAL A 186 8.88 -7.21 4.11
CA VAL A 186 9.27 -8.61 4.10
C VAL A 186 10.30 -8.84 5.20
N TYR A 187 10.12 -9.89 5.99
CA TYR A 187 11.18 -10.37 6.87
C TYR A 187 12.42 -10.63 6.03
N THR A 188 13.61 -10.33 6.52
CA THR A 188 14.86 -10.66 5.81
C THR A 188 15.76 -11.58 6.62
N ASN A 189 15.55 -11.67 7.94
CA ASN A 189 16.38 -12.48 8.81
C ASN A 189 15.60 -13.53 9.62
N PHE A 190 15.62 -14.70 9.00
CA PHE A 190 15.60 -16.08 9.49
C PHE A 190 16.24 -16.41 10.87
N GLY A 191 15.83 -15.86 12.02
CA GLY A 191 16.38 -16.22 13.34
C GLY A 191 16.71 -17.73 13.47
N GLY A 192 18.00 -18.05 13.62
CA GLY A 192 18.61 -19.25 13.06
C GLY A 192 18.29 -20.64 13.64
N SER A 193 18.84 -21.61 12.91
CA SER A 193 18.71 -23.06 12.98
C SER A 193 18.92 -23.66 14.38
N SER A 194 17.83 -24.13 14.99
CA SER A 194 17.93 -25.37 15.75
C SER A 194 18.13 -26.52 14.76
N SER A 195 18.75 -27.62 15.21
CA SER A 195 19.10 -28.82 14.43
C SER A 195 17.94 -29.50 13.68
N SER A 196 16.72 -28.97 13.81
CA SER A 196 15.52 -29.33 13.07
C SER A 196 15.01 -28.21 12.16
N SER A 197 15.90 -27.51 11.45
CA SER A 197 15.70 -26.84 10.14
C SER A 197 14.30 -26.28 9.80
N ARG A 198 13.63 -25.64 10.76
CA ARG A 198 12.30 -25.05 10.60
C ARG A 198 12.37 -23.59 11.02
N PHE A 199 11.86 -22.74 10.15
CA PHE A 199 11.63 -21.34 10.46
C PHE A 199 10.39 -21.21 11.36
N THR A 200 10.54 -20.53 12.49
CA THR A 200 9.42 -20.18 13.37
C THR A 200 9.01 -18.73 13.13
N ASN A 201 7.72 -18.45 13.24
CA ASN A 201 7.21 -17.09 13.16
C ASN A 201 7.77 -16.24 14.34
N GLY A 202 8.04 -14.95 14.09
CA GLY A 202 8.48 -14.00 15.13
C GLY A 202 9.95 -13.61 15.05
N GLN A 203 10.32 -12.86 14.01
CA GLN A 203 11.72 -12.54 13.70
C GLN A 203 12.10 -11.08 13.89
N SER A 204 13.42 -10.84 14.01
CA SER A 204 13.99 -9.60 14.53
C SER A 204 14.13 -8.47 13.53
N ARG A 205 14.01 -8.75 12.22
CA ARG A 205 14.21 -7.71 11.20
C ARG A 205 13.31 -7.89 9.98
N ILE A 206 12.46 -6.91 9.78
CA ILE A 206 11.77 -6.65 8.52
C ILE A 206 12.55 -5.60 7.76
N THR A 207 12.67 -5.84 6.47
CA THR A 207 13.15 -4.84 5.52
C THR A 207 11.99 -4.48 4.61
N LEU A 208 11.92 -3.23 4.19
CA LEU A 208 11.02 -2.86 3.10
C LEU A 208 11.46 -3.56 1.81
N ALA A 209 10.64 -3.47 0.78
CA ALA A 209 10.85 -4.07 -0.54
C ALA A 209 10.15 -3.16 -1.54
N ALA A 210 10.85 -2.73 -2.58
CA ALA A 210 10.18 -2.27 -3.79
C ALA A 210 9.99 -3.48 -4.72
N ILE A 211 8.75 -3.79 -5.07
CA ILE A 211 8.45 -4.80 -6.09
C ILE A 211 8.32 -4.09 -7.42
N THR A 212 9.28 -4.35 -8.31
CA THR A 212 9.34 -3.76 -9.65
C THR A 212 8.87 -4.77 -10.70
N PRO A 213 8.36 -4.30 -11.86
CA PRO A 213 8.14 -5.17 -13.01
C PRO A 213 9.41 -5.93 -13.39
N ASN A 214 9.28 -7.24 -13.60
CA ASN A 214 10.36 -8.12 -14.09
C ASN A 214 10.89 -7.67 -15.48
N ASP A 215 10.16 -6.81 -16.19
CA ASP A 215 10.60 -6.15 -17.42
C ASP A 215 11.32 -4.82 -17.16
N ALA A 216 12.39 -4.84 -16.35
CA ALA A 216 13.28 -3.69 -16.12
C ALA A 216 13.91 -3.12 -17.42
N SER A 217 13.81 -3.84 -18.54
CA SER A 217 14.32 -3.43 -19.86
C SER A 217 13.34 -2.58 -20.67
N ALA A 218 12.07 -2.51 -20.26
CA ALA A 218 11.10 -1.70 -20.94
C ALA A 218 11.04 -0.34 -20.23
N ASN A 219 11.37 0.74 -20.95
CA ASN A 219 11.17 2.14 -20.56
C ASN A 219 9.66 2.45 -20.39
N ILE A 220 8.96 1.67 -19.59
CA ILE A 220 7.53 1.74 -19.34
C ILE A 220 7.37 2.81 -18.26
N LYS A 221 7.43 4.07 -18.72
CA LYS A 221 6.95 5.24 -17.98
C LYS A 221 5.43 5.23 -17.78
N THR A 222 4.74 4.24 -18.33
CA THR A 222 3.32 4.05 -18.08
C THR A 222 3.21 3.21 -16.82
N ASN A 223 2.64 3.77 -15.76
CA ASN A 223 2.04 2.97 -14.68
C ASN A 223 0.93 2.13 -15.30
N ALA A 224 1.28 1.08 -16.05
CA ALA A 224 0.35 0.08 -16.51
C ALA A 224 0.00 -0.65 -15.23
N LEU A 225 -1.02 -0.13 -14.57
CA LEU A 225 -1.59 -0.65 -13.36
C LEU A 225 -1.84 -2.14 -13.61
N VAL A 226 -1.17 -2.97 -12.84
CA VAL A 226 -1.15 -4.41 -13.05
C VAL A 226 -2.42 -4.96 -12.43
N SER A 227 -3.14 -5.83 -13.17
CA SER A 227 -4.29 -6.51 -12.58
C SER A 227 -3.86 -7.25 -11.31
N VAL A 228 -4.77 -7.45 -10.36
CA VAL A 228 -4.44 -8.19 -9.13
C VAL A 228 -3.81 -9.54 -9.50
N ALA A 229 -4.41 -10.26 -10.46
CA ALA A 229 -3.92 -11.55 -10.98
C ALA A 229 -2.48 -11.51 -11.52
N ASP A 230 -2.13 -10.47 -12.29
CA ASP A 230 -0.79 -10.32 -12.86
C ASP A 230 0.24 -9.98 -11.78
N PHE A 231 -0.17 -9.23 -10.75
CA PHE A 231 0.66 -8.97 -9.59
C PHE A 231 0.90 -10.26 -8.79
N GLU A 232 -0.13 -11.10 -8.62
CA GLU A 232 0.04 -12.43 -8.01
C GLU A 232 1.07 -13.24 -8.78
N ASN A 233 0.91 -13.33 -10.10
CA ASN A 233 1.81 -14.09 -10.97
C ASN A 233 3.25 -13.56 -10.90
N SER A 234 3.41 -12.24 -10.83
CA SER A 234 4.71 -11.59 -10.67
C SER A 234 5.34 -11.97 -9.34
N ILE A 235 4.61 -11.88 -8.22
CA ILE A 235 5.14 -12.28 -6.92
C ILE A 235 5.52 -13.76 -6.87
N ARG A 236 4.74 -14.65 -7.49
CA ARG A 236 5.06 -16.09 -7.56
C ARG A 236 6.39 -16.36 -8.27
N SER A 237 6.85 -15.42 -9.08
CA SER A 237 8.09 -15.50 -9.85
C SER A 237 9.21 -14.62 -9.30
N LEU A 238 9.00 -13.88 -8.20
CA LEU A 238 10.00 -12.98 -7.64
C LEU A 238 11.24 -13.77 -7.22
N ALA A 239 12.36 -13.45 -7.85
CA ALA A 239 13.69 -13.91 -7.48
C ALA A 239 14.38 -12.90 -6.55
N THR A 240 15.51 -13.29 -5.93
CA THR A 240 16.43 -12.38 -5.21
C THR A 240 16.74 -11.12 -6.00
N SER A 241 16.92 -11.25 -7.32
CA SER A 241 17.29 -10.14 -8.20
C SER A 241 16.20 -9.09 -8.36
N ASP A 242 14.95 -9.45 -8.07
CA ASP A 242 13.79 -8.55 -8.17
C ASP A 242 13.55 -7.81 -6.84
N TYR A 243 14.38 -8.10 -5.84
CA TYR A 243 14.40 -7.50 -4.51
C TYR A 243 15.69 -6.69 -4.32
N ASP A 244 15.59 -5.37 -4.29
CA ASP A 244 16.74 -4.51 -4.03
C ASP A 244 16.94 -4.27 -2.53
N GLU A 245 17.45 -5.24 -1.77
CA GLU A 245 17.72 -5.08 -0.31
C GLU A 245 18.51 -3.81 0.07
N ASN A 246 19.18 -3.19 -0.91
CA ASN A 246 19.98 -1.99 -0.79
C ASN A 246 19.26 -0.72 -1.26
N PHE A 247 17.93 -0.66 -1.28
CA PHE A 247 17.23 0.64 -1.23
C PHE A 247 17.52 1.30 0.12
N GLY A 248 18.70 1.91 0.27
CA GLY A 248 18.97 2.88 1.35
C GLY A 248 18.10 4.15 1.26
N ASP A 249 17.11 4.14 0.37
CA ASP A 249 16.25 5.23 0.00
C ASP A 249 14.78 4.89 0.30
N VAL A 250 14.03 5.96 0.50
CA VAL A 250 12.61 5.96 0.85
C VAL A 250 11.77 5.65 -0.40
N ILE A 251 10.74 4.82 -0.26
CA ILE A 251 9.74 4.62 -1.32
C ILE A 251 8.70 5.74 -1.21
N SER A 252 8.58 6.58 -2.23
CA SER A 252 7.64 7.69 -2.27
C SER A 252 6.36 7.31 -3.02
N VAL A 253 5.20 7.59 -2.42
CA VAL A 253 3.87 7.45 -3.02
C VAL A 253 3.30 8.84 -3.28
N CYS A 254 3.06 9.18 -4.54
CA CYS A 254 2.42 10.44 -4.94
C CYS A 254 0.90 10.30 -4.89
N LEU A 255 0.25 11.18 -4.13
CA LEU A 255 -1.20 11.29 -4.00
C LEU A 255 -1.68 12.59 -4.62
N VAL A 256 -2.83 12.54 -5.29
CA VAL A 256 -3.48 13.71 -5.90
C VAL A 256 -4.94 13.78 -5.44
N GLY A 257 -5.35 14.94 -4.97
CA GLY A 257 -6.74 15.24 -4.60
C GLY A 257 -7.56 15.70 -5.81
N GLY A 258 -8.90 15.66 -5.69
CA GLY A 258 -9.82 16.08 -6.77
C GLY A 258 -9.66 17.53 -7.23
N ASN A 259 -9.05 18.39 -6.42
CA ASN A 259 -8.76 19.79 -6.73
C ASN A 259 -7.35 20.02 -7.30
N GLY A 260 -6.57 18.96 -7.57
CA GLY A 260 -5.19 19.06 -8.07
C GLY A 260 -4.14 19.27 -6.98
N GLU A 261 -4.52 19.30 -5.71
CA GLU A 261 -3.58 19.27 -4.58
C GLU A 261 -2.78 17.97 -4.58
N GLN A 262 -1.54 18.05 -4.11
CA GLN A 262 -0.61 16.93 -4.11
C GLN A 262 -0.04 16.70 -2.72
N ALA A 263 0.23 15.44 -2.41
CA ALA A 263 0.95 15.02 -1.22
C ALA A 263 1.86 13.84 -1.59
N VAL A 264 2.93 13.68 -0.84
CA VAL A 264 3.85 12.57 -0.99
C VAL A 264 3.93 11.84 0.33
N ILE A 265 3.74 10.53 0.31
CA ILE A 265 4.01 9.68 1.47
C ILE A 265 5.32 8.97 1.24
N ASP A 266 6.25 9.20 2.14
CA ASP A 266 7.57 8.61 2.16
C ASP A 266 7.52 7.37 3.07
N VAL A 267 7.68 6.18 2.50
CA VAL A 267 7.66 4.89 3.18
C VAL A 267 9.09 4.38 3.33
N GLY A 268 9.49 4.19 4.58
CA GLY A 268 10.84 3.83 4.98
C GLY A 268 11.62 5.00 5.58
N THR A 269 12.69 4.67 6.30
CA THR A 269 13.72 5.63 6.70
C THR A 269 15.02 5.32 5.97
N SER A 270 15.94 6.29 5.90
CA SER A 270 17.29 6.09 5.38
C SER A 270 18.11 5.02 6.14
N GLU A 271 17.63 4.60 7.30
CA GLU A 271 18.23 3.53 8.11
C GLU A 271 17.52 2.17 7.93
N GLY A 272 16.57 2.09 6.98
CA GLY A 272 15.76 0.89 6.74
C GLY A 272 14.65 0.68 7.78
N GLY A 273 14.27 1.73 8.52
CA GLY A 273 13.16 1.67 9.47
C GLY A 273 11.81 1.58 8.77
N LEU A 274 10.87 0.84 9.36
CA LEU A 274 9.49 0.74 8.89
C LEU A 274 8.66 1.92 9.40
N SER A 275 8.48 2.95 8.59
CA SER A 275 7.57 4.05 8.91
C SER A 275 7.07 4.70 7.63
N ALA A 276 5.80 5.09 7.60
CA ALA A 276 5.25 5.94 6.55
C ALA A 276 5.06 7.35 7.11
N VAL A 277 5.54 8.36 6.38
CA VAL A 277 5.46 9.78 6.76
C VAL A 277 4.86 10.59 5.62
N ALA A 278 3.73 11.27 5.88
CA ALA A 278 3.11 12.14 4.90
C ALA A 278 3.75 13.54 4.85
N LYS A 279 3.96 14.04 3.64
CA LYS A 279 4.46 15.38 3.33
C LYS A 279 3.52 16.08 2.35
N PHE A 280 3.01 17.24 2.76
CA PHE A 280 2.18 18.10 1.91
C PHE A 280 3.06 19.06 1.12
N GLU A 281 3.80 18.52 0.15
CA GLU A 281 4.68 19.28 -0.72
C GLU A 281 4.47 18.92 -2.18
N THR A 282 4.62 19.91 -3.06
CA THR A 282 4.61 19.65 -4.51
C THR A 282 6.00 19.20 -4.91
N ARG A 283 6.11 17.93 -5.28
CA ARG A 283 7.33 17.36 -5.85
C ARG A 283 7.22 17.43 -7.37
N PRO A 284 8.18 18.03 -8.10
CA PRO A 284 8.17 17.99 -9.58
C PRO A 284 8.13 16.55 -10.10
N GLU A 285 8.65 15.62 -9.30
CA GLU A 285 8.58 14.18 -9.51
C GLU A 285 7.15 13.66 -9.60
N CYS A 286 6.17 14.29 -8.91
CA CYS A 286 4.74 13.95 -8.94
C CYS A 286 3.97 14.58 -10.13
N ASN A 287 4.65 15.35 -11.00
CA ASN A 287 4.06 15.97 -12.19
C ASN A 287 4.36 15.25 -13.52
N VAL A 288 5.15 14.18 -13.49
CA VAL A 288 5.38 13.30 -14.66
C VAL A 288 4.07 12.68 -15.14
#